data_AF-A0A6C2UFD7-F1
#
_entry.id   AF-A0A6C2UFD7-F1
#
_cell.length_a   1.000
_cell.length_b   1.000
_cell.length_c   1.000
_cell.angle_alpha   90.00
_cell.angle_beta   90.00
_cell.angle_gamma   90.00
#
_symmetry.space_group_name_H-M   'P 1'
#
loop_
_entity.id
_entity.type
_entity.pdbx_description
1 polymer ?
#
loop_
_entity_poly.entity_id
_entity_poly.type
_entity_poly.pdbx_seq_one_letter_code
_entity_poly.pdbx_strand_id
1 'polypeptide(L)'
;MLKVIRVVCCLVVVVSISLGGGRQPKEEFRYEADWDSIRSQYQVPEWFRDAKFGIFLHWGPYTVPAYATTKYGKYMYYSHWTNPRGQSAYEHHIKTYGPHSEFGYKDFIPMFKAEKFDAEAWVDLFKEAGAKYVVPVAEHHDNFAMYNSTVTRWNVVNMGPKKDTMRMLADATRSAGLKFGCSSHLATGRNFFSKKDPTFDTNNPDDWDLYMPPTEKGSPPSKEHLELWWNRTTDIIDQYEPDILWFDFGIDKPGWESIHKPILAYYYNKGLEWNKGVVFQDKNMNKTSRIDGKFFHDTSVKSFPEDLIVLDLERGRMSGIRDLPWQTDTATAENSWSYIQGVTFKTSGSLLDELIDIVSKNGCLLLNVGPKSDGTITKEETAILKEMGAWLKLNGEVIYKTRPWKIFGEGPTQVSAGSHSEQENVENVAADIRFTIHGDTLYATSLAWPEDGVFTIKSLAKGNPYESREIKSVEFISGGKKVKWEQSDEGLVIRTKGNKPCEAAYAFRIHFKD
;
A
#
# COMPACT_ATOMS: atom_id res chain seq x y z
N MET A 1 -47.59 -32.99 83.45
CA MET A 1 -48.12 -33.33 82.12
C MET A 1 -47.53 -32.34 81.13
N LEU A 2 -46.94 -32.84 80.04
CA LEU A 2 -46.17 -32.10 79.02
C LEU A 2 -46.84 -30.81 78.52
N LYS A 3 -46.03 -29.76 78.32
CA LYS A 3 -45.87 -29.04 77.03
C LYS A 3 -44.84 -27.91 77.20
N VAL A 4 -43.67 -28.06 76.57
CA VAL A 4 -42.64 -27.03 76.49
C VAL A 4 -43.00 -26.07 75.35
N ILE A 5 -43.30 -24.81 75.69
CA ILE A 5 -43.47 -23.71 74.74
C ILE A 5 -42.21 -22.84 74.86
N ARG A 6 -41.42 -22.77 73.79
CA ARG A 6 -40.25 -21.88 73.68
C ARG A 6 -40.74 -20.50 73.24
N VAL A 7 -40.55 -19.50 74.12
CA VAL A 7 -40.61 -18.08 73.78
C VAL A 7 -39.19 -17.66 73.40
N VAL A 8 -39.00 -17.22 72.15
CA VAL A 8 -37.73 -16.63 71.68
C VAL A 8 -37.97 -15.14 71.50
N CYS A 9 -37.24 -14.33 72.27
CA CYS A 9 -37.27 -12.87 72.20
C CYS A 9 -36.75 -12.36 70.84
N CYS A 10 -37.54 -11.55 70.16
CA CYS A 10 -37.12 -10.78 69.00
C CYS A 10 -36.26 -9.59 69.45
N LEU A 11 -34.98 -9.58 69.06
CA LEU A 11 -34.12 -8.41 69.09
C LEU A 11 -34.16 -7.76 67.70
N VAL A 12 -34.59 -6.50 67.61
CA VAL A 12 -34.59 -5.72 66.37
C VAL A 12 -33.17 -5.23 66.09
N VAL A 13 -32.59 -5.68 64.97
CA VAL A 13 -31.32 -5.17 64.44
C VAL A 13 -31.63 -4.20 63.31
N VAL A 14 -31.25 -2.94 63.48
CA VAL A 14 -31.29 -1.91 62.44
C VAL A 14 -30.11 -2.17 61.49
N VAL A 15 -30.41 -2.50 60.24
CA VAL A 15 -29.41 -2.66 59.17
C VAL A 15 -29.18 -1.30 58.51
N SER A 16 -28.02 -0.71 58.73
CA SER A 16 -27.54 0.44 57.98
C SER A 16 -27.11 -0.03 56.59
N ILE A 17 -27.84 0.39 55.54
CA ILE A 17 -27.47 0.14 54.15
C ILE A 17 -26.41 1.17 53.75
N SER A 18 -25.17 0.72 53.63
CA SER A 18 -24.09 1.48 53.00
C SER A 18 -24.35 1.52 51.49
N LEU A 19 -24.73 2.69 50.96
CA LEU A 19 -24.77 2.95 49.52
C LEU A 19 -23.34 2.90 48.98
N GLY A 20 -22.97 1.76 48.37
CA GLY A 20 -21.73 1.62 47.63
C GLY A 20 -21.74 2.57 46.44
N GLY A 21 -20.76 3.48 46.38
CA GLY A 21 -20.54 4.34 45.23
C GLY A 21 -20.29 3.50 43.98
N GLY A 22 -21.28 3.45 43.10
CA GLY A 22 -21.12 2.90 41.77
C GLY A 22 -20.01 3.66 41.04
N ARG A 23 -18.94 2.96 40.64
CA ARG A 23 -18.01 3.47 39.63
C ARG A 23 -18.85 3.82 38.41
N GLN A 24 -18.95 5.11 38.07
CA GLN A 24 -19.47 5.47 36.76
C GLN A 24 -18.60 4.77 35.70
N PRO A 25 -19.21 4.14 34.69
CA PRO A 25 -18.44 3.59 33.58
C PRO A 25 -17.63 4.75 33.01
N LYS A 26 -16.31 4.56 32.93
CA LYS A 26 -15.41 5.52 32.27
C LYS A 26 -15.89 5.59 30.82
N GLU A 27 -16.31 6.75 30.34
CA GLU A 27 -16.64 6.92 28.93
C GLU A 27 -15.45 6.44 28.09
N GLU A 28 -15.71 5.49 27.21
CA GLU A 28 -14.69 4.93 26.33
C GLU A 28 -14.31 6.01 25.31
N PHE A 29 -13.00 6.28 25.17
CA PHE A 29 -12.51 7.35 24.32
C PHE A 29 -12.97 7.14 22.87
N ARG A 30 -13.40 8.22 22.22
CA ARG A 30 -13.71 8.26 20.79
C ARG A 30 -13.06 9.48 20.15
N TYR A 31 -12.66 9.33 18.90
CA TYR A 31 -12.21 10.44 18.07
C TYR A 31 -13.41 11.27 17.62
N GLU A 32 -13.35 12.57 17.85
CA GLU A 32 -14.26 13.53 17.22
C GLU A 32 -13.76 13.85 15.81
N ALA A 33 -14.64 14.38 14.95
CA ALA A 33 -14.28 14.90 13.63
C ALA A 33 -13.52 16.23 13.75
N ASP A 34 -12.39 16.20 14.44
CA ASP A 34 -11.51 17.30 14.74
C ASP A 34 -10.04 16.87 14.75
N TRP A 35 -9.16 17.75 14.27
CA TRP A 35 -7.74 17.43 14.13
C TRP A 35 -7.02 17.23 15.46
N ASP A 36 -7.35 18.03 16.47
CA ASP A 36 -6.69 17.92 17.78
C ASP A 36 -7.21 16.72 18.55
N SER A 37 -8.50 16.39 18.40
CA SER A 37 -9.05 15.12 18.91
C SER A 37 -8.34 13.91 18.31
N ILE A 38 -8.20 13.85 16.98
CA ILE A 38 -7.49 12.75 16.30
C ILE A 38 -6.03 12.68 16.74
N ARG A 39 -5.33 13.82 16.74
CA ARG A 39 -3.92 13.91 17.14
C ARG A 39 -3.66 13.52 18.60
N SER A 40 -4.67 13.63 19.47
CA SER A 40 -4.50 13.34 20.90
C SER A 40 -4.17 11.88 21.21
N GLN A 41 -4.54 10.94 20.32
CA GLN A 41 -4.33 9.50 20.54
C GLN A 41 -3.81 8.75 19.30
N TYR A 42 -4.08 9.23 18.08
CA TYR A 42 -3.68 8.49 16.88
C TYR A 42 -2.17 8.52 16.68
N GLN A 43 -1.62 7.33 16.39
CA GLN A 43 -0.27 7.14 15.90
C GLN A 43 -0.29 6.05 14.84
N VAL A 44 0.59 6.17 13.84
CA VAL A 44 0.78 5.09 12.86
C VAL A 44 1.22 3.83 13.61
N PRO A 45 0.48 2.71 13.49
CA PRO A 45 0.71 1.54 14.30
C PRO A 45 2.07 0.89 14.02
N GLU A 46 2.72 0.40 15.06
CA GLU A 46 4.05 -0.23 14.95
C GLU A 46 4.06 -1.43 13.99
N TRP A 47 2.97 -2.19 13.88
CA TRP A 47 2.89 -3.30 12.95
C TRP A 47 3.13 -2.85 11.49
N PHE A 48 2.64 -1.67 11.11
CA PHE A 48 2.82 -1.12 9.76
C PHE A 48 4.28 -0.75 9.54
N ARG A 49 4.87 -0.05 10.52
CA ARG A 49 6.29 0.32 10.51
C ARG A 49 7.20 -0.90 10.50
N ASP A 50 6.78 -2.02 11.08
CA ASP A 50 7.52 -3.27 11.11
C ASP A 50 7.35 -4.12 9.84
N ALA A 51 6.24 -3.93 9.13
CA ALA A 51 5.82 -4.74 7.99
C ALA A 51 6.73 -4.58 6.76
N LYS A 52 7.10 -3.34 6.43
CA LYS A 52 7.98 -2.91 5.31
C LYS A 52 7.54 -3.25 3.90
N PHE A 53 6.91 -4.41 3.67
CA PHE A 53 6.60 -4.93 2.35
C PHE A 53 5.17 -5.49 2.31
N GLY A 54 4.39 -5.02 1.34
CA GLY A 54 3.04 -5.49 1.07
C GLY A 54 2.75 -5.63 -0.43
N ILE A 55 1.59 -6.21 -0.75
CA ILE A 55 1.15 -6.46 -2.12
C ILE A 55 -0.07 -5.61 -2.47
N PHE A 56 -0.01 -4.92 -3.62
CA PHE A 56 -1.15 -4.24 -4.25
C PHE A 56 -1.72 -5.12 -5.38
N LEU A 57 -3.01 -5.01 -5.68
CA LEU A 57 -3.65 -5.77 -6.76
C LEU A 57 -4.57 -4.89 -7.60
N HIS A 58 -4.13 -4.51 -8.80
CA HIS A 58 -4.99 -3.86 -9.80
C HIS A 58 -5.67 -4.90 -10.68
N TRP A 59 -6.83 -5.38 -10.22
CA TRP A 59 -7.61 -6.42 -10.88
C TRP A 59 -9.10 -6.09 -10.89
N GLY A 60 -9.73 -6.14 -12.07
CA GLY A 60 -11.13 -5.79 -12.28
C GLY A 60 -11.52 -5.83 -13.76
N PRO A 61 -12.71 -5.36 -14.16
CA PRO A 61 -13.19 -5.43 -15.55
C PRO A 61 -12.24 -4.84 -16.59
N TYR A 62 -11.49 -3.80 -16.23
CA TYR A 62 -10.45 -3.20 -17.09
C TYR A 62 -9.31 -4.17 -17.48
N THR A 63 -9.22 -5.35 -16.88
CA THR A 63 -8.27 -6.42 -17.28
C THR A 63 -8.78 -7.28 -18.43
N VAL A 64 -10.10 -7.30 -18.70
CA VAL A 64 -10.70 -8.13 -19.77
C VAL A 64 -10.13 -7.79 -21.15
N PRO A 65 -10.02 -6.50 -21.55
CA PRO A 65 -9.46 -6.17 -22.86
C PRO A 65 -7.98 -6.53 -23.01
N ALA A 66 -7.26 -6.68 -21.88
CA ALA A 66 -5.83 -6.96 -21.82
C ALA A 66 -5.01 -6.06 -22.79
N TYR A 67 -5.31 -4.77 -22.86
CA TYR A 67 -4.74 -3.88 -23.86
C TYR A 67 -4.38 -2.49 -23.33
N ALA A 68 -3.23 -1.96 -23.80
CA ALA A 68 -2.71 -0.60 -23.62
C ALA A 68 -2.38 -0.13 -22.18
N THR A 69 -3.32 -0.19 -21.24
CA THR A 69 -3.18 0.40 -19.88
C THR A 69 -4.33 -0.02 -18.95
N THR A 70 -4.10 0.00 -17.64
CA THR A 70 -5.14 -0.07 -16.59
C THR A 70 -6.29 0.92 -16.79
N LYS A 71 -6.05 2.07 -17.43
CA LYS A 71 -7.07 3.09 -17.72
C LYS A 71 -7.76 2.87 -19.07
N TYR A 72 -7.81 1.62 -19.57
CA TYR A 72 -8.45 1.28 -20.85
C TYR A 72 -9.89 1.80 -20.92
N GLY A 73 -10.69 1.62 -19.86
CA GLY A 73 -12.07 2.11 -19.80
C GLY A 73 -12.24 3.62 -19.98
N LYS A 74 -11.20 4.41 -19.68
CA LYS A 74 -11.14 5.82 -20.04
C LYS A 74 -10.75 5.98 -21.49
N TYR A 75 -9.58 5.48 -21.87
CA TYR A 75 -8.95 5.80 -23.15
C TYR A 75 -9.57 5.13 -24.36
N MET A 76 -10.39 4.09 -24.19
CA MET A 76 -11.21 3.56 -25.28
C MET A 76 -12.13 4.64 -25.87
N TYR A 77 -12.46 5.71 -25.15
CA TYR A 77 -13.29 6.83 -25.63
C TYR A 77 -12.51 8.09 -26.07
N TYR A 78 -11.18 7.97 -26.28
CA TYR A 78 -10.33 9.10 -26.69
C TYR A 78 -9.56 8.76 -27.97
N SER A 79 -10.11 9.15 -29.12
CA SER A 79 -9.55 8.85 -30.45
C SER A 79 -8.11 9.33 -30.68
N HIS A 80 -7.69 10.39 -30.00
CA HIS A 80 -6.34 10.97 -30.14
C HIS A 80 -5.35 10.49 -29.09
N TRP A 81 -5.75 9.62 -28.16
CA TRP A 81 -4.84 9.12 -27.14
C TRP A 81 -4.08 7.90 -27.64
N THR A 82 -2.76 7.94 -27.47
CA THR A 82 -1.87 6.78 -27.60
C THR A 82 -0.98 6.68 -26.37
N ASN A 83 -0.63 5.46 -25.96
CA ASN A 83 0.40 5.26 -24.95
C ASN A 83 1.81 5.44 -25.57
N PRO A 84 2.89 5.53 -24.75
CA PRO A 84 4.26 5.67 -25.27
C PRO A 84 4.72 4.55 -26.22
N ARG A 85 4.01 3.41 -26.26
CA ARG A 85 4.27 2.29 -27.18
C ARG A 85 3.50 2.42 -28.51
N GLY A 86 2.82 3.54 -28.75
CA GLY A 86 2.03 3.79 -29.96
C GLY A 86 0.69 3.06 -30.00
N GLN A 87 0.22 2.49 -28.89
CA GLN A 87 -1.06 1.77 -28.86
C GLN A 87 -2.22 2.74 -28.61
N SER A 88 -3.24 2.72 -29.47
CA SER A 88 -4.52 3.41 -29.28
C SER A 88 -5.57 2.46 -28.71
N ALA A 89 -6.08 2.76 -27.51
CA ALA A 89 -7.20 2.00 -26.93
C ALA A 89 -8.49 2.19 -27.73
N TYR A 90 -8.73 3.39 -28.26
CA TYR A 90 -9.90 3.71 -29.09
C TYR A 90 -9.92 2.90 -30.39
N GLU A 91 -8.83 2.91 -31.16
CA GLU A 91 -8.77 2.17 -32.44
C GLU A 91 -8.86 0.66 -32.22
N HIS A 92 -8.19 0.14 -31.20
CA HIS A 92 -8.32 -1.26 -30.81
C HIS A 92 -9.76 -1.60 -30.44
N HIS A 93 -10.44 -0.73 -29.68
CA HIS A 93 -11.82 -0.96 -29.27
C HIS A 93 -12.76 -1.11 -30.46
N ILE A 94 -12.74 -0.12 -31.37
CA ILE A 94 -13.56 -0.12 -32.58
C ILE A 94 -13.29 -1.36 -33.44
N LYS A 95 -12.01 -1.72 -33.60
CA LYS A 95 -11.60 -2.86 -34.43
C LYS A 95 -12.00 -4.21 -33.84
N THR A 96 -11.95 -4.36 -32.52
CA THR A 96 -12.11 -5.66 -31.84
C THR A 96 -13.53 -5.89 -31.34
N TYR A 97 -14.21 -4.85 -30.86
CA TYR A 97 -15.53 -4.96 -30.20
C TYR A 97 -16.64 -4.22 -30.94
N GLY A 98 -16.30 -3.20 -31.75
CA GLY A 98 -17.26 -2.41 -32.50
C GLY A 98 -17.45 -0.99 -31.95
N PRO A 99 -18.45 -0.24 -32.44
CA PRO A 99 -18.70 1.13 -32.01
C PRO A 99 -19.17 1.19 -30.55
N HIS A 100 -18.77 2.24 -29.82
CA HIS A 100 -19.08 2.45 -28.40
C HIS A 100 -20.57 2.46 -28.05
N SER A 101 -21.43 2.79 -29.03
CA SER A 101 -22.88 2.76 -28.89
C SER A 101 -23.45 1.34 -28.84
N GLU A 102 -22.74 0.36 -29.40
CA GLU A 102 -23.14 -1.05 -29.45
C GLU A 102 -22.38 -1.91 -28.43
N PHE A 103 -21.11 -1.58 -28.20
CA PHE A 103 -20.26 -2.20 -27.20
C PHE A 103 -19.50 -1.12 -26.44
N GLY A 104 -19.89 -0.86 -25.20
CA GLY A 104 -19.27 0.10 -24.31
C GLY A 104 -18.48 -0.55 -23.17
N TYR A 105 -18.00 0.25 -22.22
CA TYR A 105 -17.19 -0.28 -21.13
C TYR A 105 -17.98 -1.25 -20.23
N LYS A 106 -19.25 -0.96 -19.97
CA LYS A 106 -20.15 -1.81 -19.17
C LYS A 106 -20.25 -3.24 -19.71
N ASP A 107 -20.06 -3.44 -21.01
CA ASP A 107 -20.17 -4.75 -21.65
C ASP A 107 -18.97 -5.66 -21.35
N PHE A 108 -17.85 -5.10 -20.87
CA PHE A 108 -16.75 -5.90 -20.31
C PHE A 108 -17.06 -6.46 -18.92
N ILE A 109 -17.99 -5.87 -18.17
CA ILE A 109 -18.26 -6.27 -16.78
C ILE A 109 -18.78 -7.72 -16.71
N PRO A 110 -19.77 -8.16 -17.52
CA PRO A 110 -20.17 -9.56 -17.56
C PRO A 110 -19.09 -10.54 -18.05
N MET A 111 -18.10 -10.04 -18.80
CA MET A 111 -16.98 -10.85 -19.31
C MET A 111 -15.90 -11.10 -18.27
N PHE A 112 -15.82 -10.27 -17.22
CA PHE A 112 -14.91 -10.46 -16.10
C PHE A 112 -15.41 -11.57 -15.18
N LYS A 113 -15.09 -12.83 -15.48
CA LYS A 113 -15.64 -13.99 -14.77
C LYS A 113 -14.78 -14.56 -13.64
N ALA A 114 -13.48 -14.23 -13.61
CA ALA A 114 -12.55 -14.75 -12.62
C ALA A 114 -12.57 -16.29 -12.47
N GLU A 115 -12.68 -17.02 -13.58
CA GLU A 115 -12.97 -18.47 -13.60
C GLU A 115 -11.89 -19.33 -12.91
N LYS A 116 -10.68 -18.80 -12.77
CA LYS A 116 -9.52 -19.45 -12.14
C LYS A 116 -9.00 -18.67 -10.93
N PHE A 117 -9.78 -17.73 -10.40
CA PHE A 117 -9.41 -17.02 -9.18
C PHE A 117 -9.40 -17.96 -7.98
N ASP A 118 -8.30 -17.92 -7.25
CA ASP A 118 -8.08 -18.67 -6.01
C ASP A 118 -7.39 -17.75 -5.00
N ALA A 119 -8.14 -17.35 -3.97
CA ALA A 119 -7.67 -16.43 -2.95
C ALA A 119 -6.56 -17.05 -2.07
N GLU A 120 -6.63 -18.34 -1.79
CA GLU A 120 -5.62 -19.04 -0.98
C GLU A 120 -4.31 -19.14 -1.76
N ALA A 121 -4.37 -19.54 -3.04
CA ALA A 121 -3.19 -19.62 -3.89
C ALA A 121 -2.50 -18.25 -4.08
N TRP A 122 -3.27 -17.17 -4.20
CA TRP A 122 -2.72 -15.81 -4.24
C TRP A 122 -2.01 -15.46 -2.94
N VAL A 123 -2.68 -15.65 -1.80
CA VAL A 123 -2.14 -15.29 -0.49
C VAL A 123 -0.91 -16.13 -0.13
N ASP A 124 -0.89 -17.41 -0.48
CA ASP A 124 0.27 -18.28 -0.30
C ASP A 124 1.47 -17.76 -1.09
N LEU A 125 1.27 -17.36 -2.35
CA LEU A 125 2.32 -16.73 -3.16
C LEU A 125 2.81 -15.42 -2.54
N PHE A 126 1.92 -14.56 -2.05
CA PHE A 126 2.29 -13.29 -1.43
C PHE A 126 3.05 -13.48 -0.11
N LYS A 127 2.65 -14.48 0.68
CA LYS A 127 3.34 -14.87 1.90
C LYS A 127 4.71 -15.46 1.61
N GLU A 128 4.82 -16.31 0.58
CA GLU A 128 6.09 -16.84 0.08
C GLU A 128 7.02 -15.71 -0.37
N ALA A 129 6.48 -14.67 -1.01
CA ALA A 129 7.21 -13.46 -1.40
C ALA A 129 7.71 -12.63 -0.20
N GLY A 130 7.24 -12.91 1.02
CA GLY A 130 7.61 -12.20 2.24
C GLY A 130 6.70 -11.02 2.58
N ALA A 131 5.59 -10.82 1.88
CA ALA A 131 4.64 -9.75 2.19
C ALA A 131 4.08 -9.89 3.61
N LYS A 132 3.75 -8.75 4.23
CA LYS A 132 3.12 -8.67 5.56
C LYS A 132 1.70 -8.12 5.50
N TYR A 133 1.33 -7.53 4.38
CA TYR A 133 -0.01 -7.00 4.14
C TYR A 133 -0.39 -7.09 2.66
N VAL A 134 -1.69 -7.18 2.38
CA VAL A 134 -2.26 -7.21 1.02
C VAL A 134 -3.35 -6.15 0.93
N VAL A 135 -3.29 -5.30 -0.11
CA VAL A 135 -4.23 -4.19 -0.34
C VAL A 135 -4.80 -4.35 -1.75
N PRO A 136 -5.88 -5.10 -1.96
CA PRO A 136 -6.57 -5.10 -3.25
C PRO A 136 -7.24 -3.75 -3.58
N VAL A 137 -7.35 -3.46 -4.87
CA VAL A 137 -8.21 -2.37 -5.36
C VAL A 137 -9.67 -2.77 -5.18
N ALA A 138 -10.35 -2.12 -4.23
CA ALA A 138 -11.79 -2.31 -4.01
C ALA A 138 -12.62 -1.55 -5.04
N GLU A 139 -12.16 -0.36 -5.42
CA GLU A 139 -12.74 0.44 -6.50
C GLU A 139 -11.62 1.15 -7.25
N HIS A 140 -11.50 0.90 -8.54
CA HIS A 140 -10.64 1.72 -9.39
C HIS A 140 -11.47 2.91 -9.94
N HIS A 141 -10.88 3.70 -10.85
CA HIS A 141 -11.55 4.87 -11.44
C HIS A 141 -12.77 4.53 -12.32
N ASP A 142 -12.97 3.25 -12.63
CA ASP A 142 -14.05 2.76 -13.49
C ASP A 142 -15.37 2.53 -12.73
N ASN A 143 -15.40 2.83 -11.44
CA ASN A 143 -16.58 2.79 -10.55
C ASN A 143 -17.20 1.40 -10.34
N PHE A 144 -16.52 0.32 -10.73
CA PHE A 144 -16.96 -1.04 -10.44
C PHE A 144 -16.50 -1.47 -9.04
N ALA A 145 -17.45 -1.95 -8.21
CA ALA A 145 -17.12 -2.48 -6.89
C ALA A 145 -16.57 -3.92 -6.99
N MET A 146 -15.32 -4.11 -6.61
CA MET A 146 -14.71 -5.44 -6.47
C MET A 146 -15.13 -6.18 -5.19
N TYR A 147 -16.19 -5.71 -4.53
CA TYR A 147 -16.73 -6.18 -3.26
C TYR A 147 -18.27 -6.25 -3.29
N ASN A 148 -18.91 -6.87 -2.31
CA ASN A 148 -20.37 -6.98 -2.23
C ASN A 148 -21.03 -5.67 -1.78
N SER A 149 -21.05 -4.66 -2.65
CA SER A 149 -21.56 -3.37 -2.22
C SER A 149 -23.07 -3.34 -2.03
N THR A 150 -23.50 -2.66 -0.97
CA THR A 150 -24.89 -2.32 -0.68
C THR A 150 -25.36 -1.02 -1.38
N VAL A 151 -24.44 -0.27 -2.00
CA VAL A 151 -24.69 1.07 -2.55
C VAL A 151 -24.88 1.08 -4.07
N THR A 152 -24.16 0.23 -4.82
CA THR A 152 -24.30 0.15 -6.29
C THR A 152 -24.60 -1.28 -6.75
N ARG A 153 -25.39 -1.39 -7.83
CA ARG A 153 -25.62 -2.67 -8.50
C ARG A 153 -24.39 -3.17 -9.27
N TRP A 154 -23.49 -2.27 -9.65
CA TRP A 154 -22.26 -2.55 -10.39
C TRP A 154 -21.17 -3.10 -9.48
N ASN A 155 -21.31 -4.37 -9.10
CA ASN A 155 -20.40 -5.03 -8.20
C ASN A 155 -20.16 -6.50 -8.55
N VAL A 156 -19.07 -7.06 -8.01
CA VAL A 156 -18.57 -8.42 -8.32
C VAL A 156 -19.51 -9.56 -7.89
N VAL A 157 -20.45 -9.30 -6.99
CA VAL A 157 -21.47 -10.28 -6.57
C VAL A 157 -22.67 -10.28 -7.52
N ASN A 158 -23.08 -9.10 -7.98
CA ASN A 158 -24.19 -8.97 -8.91
C ASN A 158 -23.80 -9.32 -10.35
N MET A 159 -22.54 -9.06 -10.72
CA MET A 159 -22.05 -9.17 -12.09
C MET A 159 -20.71 -9.89 -12.17
N GLY A 160 -20.32 -10.31 -13.38
CA GLY A 160 -19.02 -10.94 -13.62
C GLY A 160 -18.88 -12.26 -12.86
N PRO A 161 -17.99 -12.39 -11.84
CA PRO A 161 -17.74 -13.64 -11.12
C PRO A 161 -18.94 -14.13 -10.29
N LYS A 162 -19.85 -13.22 -9.93
CA LYS A 162 -20.99 -13.47 -9.03
C LYS A 162 -20.59 -14.09 -7.69
N LYS A 163 -19.47 -13.61 -7.16
CA LYS A 163 -18.85 -14.05 -5.90
C LYS A 163 -18.19 -12.85 -5.25
N ASP A 164 -18.23 -12.79 -3.92
CA ASP A 164 -17.53 -11.75 -3.16
C ASP A 164 -16.02 -12.07 -3.11
N THR A 165 -15.32 -11.77 -4.20
CA THR A 165 -13.87 -12.03 -4.31
C THR A 165 -13.06 -11.20 -3.31
N MET A 166 -13.56 -10.04 -2.89
CA MET A 166 -12.96 -9.24 -1.82
C MET A 166 -13.00 -9.98 -0.49
N ARG A 167 -14.16 -10.54 -0.10
CA ARG A 167 -14.28 -11.32 1.14
C ARG A 167 -13.37 -12.54 1.12
N MET A 168 -13.39 -13.29 0.02
CA MET A 168 -12.53 -14.47 -0.16
C MET A 168 -11.05 -14.11 0.06
N LEU A 169 -10.59 -13.00 -0.53
CA LEU A 169 -9.21 -12.54 -0.37
C LEU A 169 -8.92 -12.01 1.04
N ALA A 170 -9.86 -11.28 1.66
CA ALA A 170 -9.73 -10.77 3.01
C ALA A 170 -9.58 -11.89 4.04
N ASP A 171 -10.41 -12.93 3.92
CA ASP A 171 -10.43 -14.07 4.83
C ASP A 171 -9.18 -14.94 4.66
N ALA A 172 -8.77 -15.20 3.41
CA ALA A 172 -7.51 -15.90 3.12
C ALA A 172 -6.29 -15.13 3.67
N THR A 173 -6.24 -13.82 3.47
CA THR A 173 -5.14 -12.94 3.94
C THR A 173 -5.02 -13.01 5.47
N ARG A 174 -6.13 -12.88 6.19
CA ARG A 174 -6.15 -12.95 7.65
C ARG A 174 -5.81 -14.34 8.16
N SER A 175 -6.34 -15.38 7.53
CA SER A 175 -6.05 -16.78 7.88
C SER A 175 -4.56 -17.12 7.72
N ALA A 176 -3.89 -16.49 6.75
CA ALA A 176 -2.45 -16.61 6.56
C ALA A 176 -1.60 -15.80 7.56
N GLY A 177 -2.23 -15.00 8.44
CA GLY A 177 -1.58 -14.13 9.42
C GLY A 177 -1.06 -12.82 8.84
N LEU A 178 -1.55 -12.41 7.67
CA LEU A 178 -1.22 -11.14 7.03
C LEU A 178 -2.27 -10.09 7.37
N LYS A 179 -1.87 -8.82 7.25
CA LYS A 179 -2.76 -7.66 7.39
C LYS A 179 -3.50 -7.42 6.07
N PHE A 180 -4.75 -6.98 6.14
CA PHE A 180 -5.59 -6.81 4.96
C PHE A 180 -6.02 -5.36 4.81
N GLY A 181 -5.84 -4.76 3.64
CA GLY A 181 -6.29 -3.42 3.33
C GLY A 181 -7.30 -3.38 2.20
N CYS A 182 -7.80 -2.20 1.89
CA CYS A 182 -8.60 -1.92 0.70
C CYS A 182 -8.18 -0.58 0.10
N SER A 183 -8.14 -0.51 -1.22
CA SER A 183 -7.85 0.73 -1.95
C SER A 183 -9.11 1.26 -2.65
N SER A 184 -9.28 2.58 -2.69
CA SER A 184 -10.33 3.23 -3.47
C SER A 184 -9.78 4.41 -4.29
N HIS A 185 -10.16 4.41 -5.56
CA HIS A 185 -9.81 5.44 -6.54
C HIS A 185 -11.07 6.19 -7.02
N LEU A 186 -12.20 5.97 -6.34
CA LEU A 186 -13.55 6.43 -6.72
C LEU A 186 -13.67 7.95 -6.81
N ALA A 187 -12.86 8.70 -6.05
CA ALA A 187 -12.92 10.16 -5.99
C ALA A 187 -12.84 10.81 -7.39
N THR A 188 -12.05 10.22 -8.31
CA THR A 188 -11.85 10.73 -9.67
C THR A 188 -12.78 10.09 -10.71
N GLY A 189 -13.58 9.11 -10.32
CA GLY A 189 -14.53 8.39 -11.16
C GLY A 189 -15.51 9.30 -11.90
N ARG A 190 -15.94 10.40 -11.28
CA ARG A 190 -16.81 11.44 -11.88
C ARG A 190 -16.25 12.13 -13.13
N ASN A 191 -14.97 11.96 -13.41
CA ASN A 191 -14.25 12.54 -14.56
C ASN A 191 -13.51 11.46 -15.39
N PHE A 192 -13.78 10.19 -15.14
CA PHE A 192 -13.04 9.09 -15.75
C PHE A 192 -13.50 8.80 -17.18
N PHE A 193 -14.81 8.58 -17.37
CA PHE A 193 -15.40 8.26 -18.65
C PHE A 193 -15.66 9.52 -19.50
N SER A 194 -15.30 9.46 -20.77
CA SER A 194 -15.57 10.57 -21.71
C SER A 194 -17.06 10.64 -22.01
N LYS A 195 -17.62 11.85 -22.03
CA LYS A 195 -19.00 12.13 -22.46
C LYS A 195 -19.05 13.06 -23.69
N LYS A 196 -17.92 13.25 -24.36
CA LYS A 196 -17.77 14.24 -25.44
C LYS A 196 -18.56 13.89 -26.71
N ASP A 197 -18.61 12.61 -27.06
CA ASP A 197 -19.38 12.14 -28.20
C ASP A 197 -20.76 11.69 -27.70
N PRO A 198 -21.87 12.30 -28.17
CA PRO A 198 -23.21 11.97 -27.71
C PRO A 198 -23.64 10.53 -28.04
N THR A 199 -22.92 9.84 -28.94
CA THR A 199 -23.18 8.44 -29.29
C THR A 199 -22.59 7.44 -28.30
N PHE A 200 -21.68 7.86 -27.42
CA PHE A 200 -21.10 6.97 -26.42
C PHE A 200 -22.15 6.52 -25.40
N ASP A 201 -22.10 5.24 -25.03
CA ASP A 201 -22.94 4.64 -23.99
C ASP A 201 -22.82 5.33 -22.63
N THR A 202 -21.67 5.98 -22.36
CA THR A 202 -21.42 6.81 -21.18
C THR A 202 -22.39 7.98 -21.01
N ASN A 203 -23.11 8.36 -22.08
CA ASN A 203 -24.15 9.38 -22.04
C ASN A 203 -25.54 8.82 -21.70
N ASN A 204 -25.73 7.50 -21.59
CA ASN A 204 -27.01 6.91 -21.20
C ASN A 204 -27.32 7.18 -19.71
N PRO A 205 -28.40 7.92 -19.39
CA PRO A 205 -28.75 8.21 -17.99
C PRO A 205 -29.03 6.98 -17.13
N ASP A 206 -29.51 5.89 -17.72
CA ASP A 206 -29.80 4.63 -17.01
C ASP A 206 -28.54 3.93 -16.48
N ASP A 207 -27.37 4.30 -17.01
CA ASP A 207 -26.07 3.76 -16.63
C ASP A 207 -25.21 4.79 -15.88
N TRP A 208 -25.76 5.95 -15.49
CA TRP A 208 -25.01 6.96 -14.72
C TRP A 208 -24.66 6.51 -13.30
N ASP A 209 -25.29 5.46 -12.78
CA ASP A 209 -24.88 4.80 -11.54
C ASP A 209 -23.55 4.02 -11.68
N LEU A 210 -23.07 3.79 -12.91
CA LEU A 210 -21.69 3.40 -13.24
C LEU A 210 -20.88 4.59 -13.77
N TYR A 211 -21.39 5.28 -14.78
CA TYR A 211 -20.62 6.27 -15.55
C TYR A 211 -20.53 7.65 -14.92
N MET A 212 -21.27 7.87 -13.84
CA MET A 212 -21.51 9.17 -13.20
C MET A 212 -22.23 10.15 -14.14
N PRO A 213 -23.03 11.10 -13.61
CA PRO A 213 -23.61 12.15 -14.43
C PRO A 213 -22.51 13.05 -15.04
N PRO A 214 -22.78 13.77 -16.15
CA PRO A 214 -21.87 14.76 -16.69
C PRO A 214 -21.49 15.80 -15.64
N THR A 215 -20.21 16.10 -15.51
CA THR A 215 -19.72 17.17 -14.63
C THR A 215 -18.80 18.12 -15.39
N GLU A 216 -18.75 19.39 -14.96
CA GLU A 216 -17.83 20.35 -15.55
C GLU A 216 -16.39 19.99 -15.16
N LYS A 217 -15.49 19.92 -16.15
CA LYS A 217 -14.10 19.54 -15.92
C LYS A 217 -13.43 20.52 -14.95
N GLY A 218 -12.91 20.00 -13.84
CA GLY A 218 -12.23 20.79 -12.82
C GLY A 218 -13.15 21.42 -11.77
N SER A 219 -14.47 21.23 -11.88
CA SER A 219 -15.40 21.64 -10.83
C SER A 219 -15.21 20.83 -9.54
N PRO A 220 -15.48 21.42 -8.36
CA PRO A 220 -15.51 20.67 -7.09
C PRO A 220 -16.58 19.57 -7.13
N PRO A 221 -16.49 18.52 -6.28
CA PRO A 221 -17.51 17.49 -6.21
C PRO A 221 -18.86 18.08 -5.78
N SER A 222 -19.95 17.55 -6.35
CA SER A 222 -21.28 17.88 -5.87
C SER A 222 -21.54 17.21 -4.52
N LYS A 223 -22.59 17.63 -3.83
CA LYS A 223 -23.00 17.02 -2.57
C LYS A 223 -23.33 15.54 -2.75
N GLU A 224 -24.01 15.20 -3.83
CA GLU A 224 -24.39 13.82 -4.18
C GLU A 224 -23.15 12.94 -4.43
N HIS A 225 -22.11 13.50 -5.06
CA HIS A 225 -20.85 12.76 -5.25
C HIS A 225 -20.09 12.54 -3.93
N LEU A 226 -20.09 13.53 -3.02
CA LEU A 226 -19.52 13.37 -1.68
C LEU A 226 -20.28 12.33 -0.85
N GLU A 227 -21.61 12.33 -0.92
CA GLU A 227 -22.46 11.33 -0.26
C GLU A 227 -22.26 9.93 -0.84
N LEU A 228 -22.18 9.80 -2.17
CA LEU A 228 -21.87 8.53 -2.82
C LEU A 228 -20.49 8.02 -2.40
N TRP A 229 -19.47 8.87 -2.43
CA TRP A 229 -18.13 8.50 -1.99
C TRP A 229 -18.11 8.08 -0.52
N TRP A 230 -18.80 8.81 0.35
CA TRP A 230 -18.93 8.47 1.77
C TRP A 230 -19.55 7.09 1.94
N ASN A 231 -20.72 6.87 1.35
CA ASN A 231 -21.45 5.62 1.47
C ASN A 231 -20.63 4.43 0.96
N ARG A 232 -19.95 4.58 -0.18
CA ARG A 232 -19.08 3.53 -0.75
C ARG A 232 -17.88 3.23 0.12
N THR A 233 -17.27 4.27 0.68
CA THR A 233 -16.11 4.13 1.56
C THR A 233 -16.51 3.46 2.87
N THR A 234 -17.60 3.89 3.51
CA THR A 234 -18.08 3.26 4.76
C THR A 234 -18.57 1.84 4.53
N ASP A 235 -19.17 1.54 3.37
CA ASP A 235 -19.54 0.17 2.97
C ASP A 235 -18.31 -0.76 2.93
N ILE A 236 -17.17 -0.29 2.41
CA ILE A 236 -15.89 -1.03 2.47
C ILE A 236 -15.42 -1.20 3.92
N ILE A 237 -15.39 -0.11 4.69
CA ILE A 237 -14.88 -0.10 6.07
C ILE A 237 -15.69 -1.09 6.93
N ASP A 238 -17.01 -0.99 6.92
CA ASP A 238 -17.89 -1.75 7.79
C ASP A 238 -18.00 -3.21 7.40
N GLN A 239 -17.94 -3.53 6.11
CA GLN A 239 -17.96 -4.93 5.68
C GLN A 239 -16.59 -5.59 5.89
N TYR A 240 -15.50 -4.96 5.46
CA TYR A 240 -14.23 -5.67 5.29
C TYR A 240 -13.21 -5.41 6.38
N GLU A 241 -13.44 -4.47 7.30
CA GLU A 241 -12.56 -4.14 8.42
C GLU A 241 -11.07 -3.99 8.05
N PRO A 242 -10.72 -3.17 7.06
CA PRO A 242 -9.34 -3.07 6.58
C PRO A 242 -8.41 -2.57 7.70
N ASP A 243 -7.22 -3.15 7.77
CA ASP A 243 -6.07 -2.63 8.53
C ASP A 243 -5.44 -1.41 7.82
N ILE A 244 -5.57 -1.32 6.49
CA ILE A 244 -5.13 -0.19 5.66
C ILE A 244 -6.27 0.27 4.75
N LEU A 245 -6.63 1.54 4.82
CA LEU A 245 -7.53 2.18 3.88
C LEU A 245 -6.71 3.13 3.01
N TRP A 246 -6.54 2.77 1.74
CA TRP A 246 -5.67 3.47 0.80
C TRP A 246 -6.51 4.26 -0.21
N PHE A 247 -6.14 5.52 -0.45
CA PHE A 247 -6.77 6.36 -1.45
C PHE A 247 -5.80 6.82 -2.53
N ASP A 248 -6.27 6.75 -3.77
CA ASP A 248 -5.61 7.39 -4.90
C ASP A 248 -5.84 8.92 -4.85
N PHE A 249 -5.20 9.66 -5.75
CA PHE A 249 -5.45 11.09 -5.90
C PHE A 249 -6.94 11.41 -6.08
N GLY A 250 -7.38 12.58 -5.61
CA GLY A 250 -8.75 13.06 -5.79
C GLY A 250 -9.33 13.67 -4.53
N ILE A 251 -9.28 12.95 -3.41
CA ILE A 251 -9.80 13.45 -2.13
C ILE A 251 -8.95 14.58 -1.56
N ASP A 252 -7.74 14.74 -2.07
CA ASP A 252 -6.80 15.82 -1.78
C ASP A 252 -7.04 17.09 -2.63
N LYS A 253 -8.10 17.14 -3.45
CA LYS A 253 -8.45 18.29 -4.30
C LYS A 253 -9.45 19.26 -3.66
N PRO A 254 -9.53 20.52 -4.13
CA PRO A 254 -10.53 21.47 -3.66
C PRO A 254 -11.97 20.95 -3.74
N GLY A 255 -12.74 21.18 -2.68
CA GLY A 255 -14.14 20.78 -2.52
C GLY A 255 -14.34 19.44 -1.78
N TRP A 256 -13.26 18.74 -1.42
CA TRP A 256 -13.32 17.52 -0.61
C TRP A 256 -13.12 17.77 0.90
N GLU A 257 -12.84 19.00 1.33
CA GLU A 257 -12.44 19.33 2.70
C GLU A 257 -13.47 18.88 3.75
N SER A 258 -14.75 18.84 3.38
CA SER A 258 -15.85 18.45 4.26
C SER A 258 -15.80 16.98 4.70
N ILE A 259 -15.13 16.09 3.95
CA ILE A 259 -15.05 14.65 4.30
C ILE A 259 -13.83 14.30 5.15
N HIS A 260 -12.79 15.15 5.17
CA HIS A 260 -11.47 14.76 5.69
C HIS A 260 -11.47 14.42 7.17
N LYS A 261 -12.03 15.30 8.01
CA LYS A 261 -12.13 15.03 9.45
C LYS A 261 -13.13 13.91 9.75
N PRO A 262 -14.35 13.92 9.16
CA PRO A 262 -15.31 12.85 9.40
C PRO A 262 -14.80 11.46 9.04
N ILE A 263 -14.11 11.28 7.90
CA ILE A 263 -13.67 9.94 7.50
C ILE A 263 -12.55 9.40 8.40
N LEU A 264 -11.61 10.26 8.80
CA LEU A 264 -10.54 9.86 9.72
C LEU A 264 -11.10 9.49 11.09
N ALA A 265 -11.99 10.33 11.64
CA ALA A 265 -12.67 10.01 12.90
C ALA A 265 -13.48 8.71 12.79
N TYR A 266 -14.22 8.50 11.70
CA TYR A 266 -14.99 7.28 11.47
C TYR A 266 -14.09 6.04 11.47
N TYR A 267 -13.07 6.04 10.61
CA TYR A 267 -12.20 4.89 10.43
C TYR A 267 -11.34 4.59 11.66
N TYR A 268 -10.86 5.61 12.37
CA TYR A 268 -10.08 5.40 13.59
C TYR A 268 -10.93 4.96 14.77
N ASN A 269 -12.17 5.43 14.87
CA ASN A 269 -13.14 4.88 15.82
C ASN A 269 -13.47 3.41 15.51
N LYS A 270 -13.55 3.02 14.23
CA LYS A 270 -13.67 1.61 13.84
C LYS A 270 -12.44 0.80 14.25
N GLY A 271 -11.24 1.37 14.11
CA GLY A 271 -10.01 0.80 14.66
C GLY A 271 -10.11 0.53 16.17
N LEU A 272 -10.64 1.47 16.95
CA LEU A 272 -10.90 1.28 18.38
C LEU A 272 -11.91 0.14 18.63
N GLU A 273 -13.04 0.13 17.91
CA GLU A 273 -14.06 -0.92 18.01
C GLU A 273 -13.49 -2.33 17.72
N TRP A 274 -12.60 -2.43 16.73
CA TRP A 274 -11.97 -3.69 16.34
C TRP A 274 -10.73 -4.05 17.16
N ASN A 275 -10.31 -3.18 18.08
CA ASN A 275 -9.04 -3.26 18.79
C ASN A 275 -7.84 -3.44 17.81
N LYS A 276 -7.83 -2.63 16.75
CA LYS A 276 -6.83 -2.64 15.67
C LYS A 276 -6.24 -1.24 15.53
N GLY A 277 -4.91 -1.15 15.48
CA GLY A 277 -4.25 0.01 14.90
C GLY A 277 -4.44 -0.01 13.39
N VAL A 278 -5.22 0.93 12.86
CA VAL A 278 -5.51 1.04 11.43
C VAL A 278 -4.67 2.15 10.77
N VAL A 279 -4.47 2.06 9.47
CA VAL A 279 -3.67 3.02 8.68
C VAL A 279 -4.55 3.65 7.61
N PHE A 280 -4.61 4.98 7.58
CA PHE A 280 -5.22 5.73 6.48
C PHE A 280 -4.10 6.24 5.56
N GLN A 281 -4.21 5.99 4.26
CA GLN A 281 -3.24 6.39 3.25
C GLN A 281 -3.88 7.27 2.20
N ASP A 282 -3.15 8.31 1.81
CA ASP A 282 -3.51 9.22 0.73
C ASP A 282 -2.23 9.74 0.07
N LYS A 283 -2.34 10.13 -1.19
CA LYS A 283 -1.22 10.74 -1.93
C LYS A 283 -0.91 12.16 -1.40
N ASN A 284 -1.90 12.85 -0.83
CA ASN A 284 -1.84 14.19 -0.24
C ASN A 284 -1.16 15.23 -1.17
N MET A 285 -1.51 15.18 -2.45
CA MET A 285 -0.96 15.98 -3.55
C MET A 285 -1.97 17.06 -3.98
N ASN A 286 -1.92 18.25 -3.40
CA ASN A 286 -2.93 19.30 -3.64
C ASN A 286 -3.09 19.69 -5.13
N LYS A 287 -2.00 19.96 -5.87
CA LYS A 287 -2.09 20.16 -7.34
C LYS A 287 -1.18 19.21 -8.08
N THR A 288 -1.71 18.61 -9.14
CA THR A 288 -0.92 17.82 -10.09
C THR A 288 -0.92 18.60 -11.39
N SER A 289 0.22 19.16 -11.78
CA SER A 289 0.43 19.63 -13.15
C SER A 289 1.21 18.58 -13.93
N ARG A 290 1.04 18.58 -15.25
CA ARG A 290 1.82 17.74 -16.16
C ARG A 290 2.53 18.63 -17.16
N ILE A 291 3.85 18.60 -17.16
CA ILE A 291 4.69 19.36 -18.10
C ILE A 291 5.61 18.34 -18.76
N ASP A 292 5.62 18.30 -20.09
CA ASP A 292 6.42 17.37 -20.91
C ASP A 292 6.30 15.89 -20.49
N GLY A 293 5.08 15.46 -20.15
CA GLY A 293 4.78 14.08 -19.77
C GLY A 293 5.07 13.74 -18.31
N LYS A 294 5.79 14.60 -17.56
CA LYS A 294 6.14 14.43 -16.15
C LYS A 294 5.10 15.05 -15.22
N PHE A 295 4.81 14.39 -14.11
CA PHE A 295 3.92 14.90 -13.07
C PHE A 295 4.69 15.80 -12.11
N PHE A 296 4.12 16.96 -11.80
CA PHE A 296 4.61 17.89 -10.79
C PHE A 296 3.53 18.06 -9.73
N HIS A 297 3.90 17.82 -8.48
CA HIS A 297 2.97 17.89 -7.35
C HIS A 297 3.26 19.14 -6.51
N ASP A 298 2.28 20.04 -6.43
CA ASP A 298 2.27 21.12 -5.44
C ASP A 298 1.87 20.51 -4.10
N THR A 299 2.85 20.37 -3.22
CA THR A 299 2.68 19.85 -1.86
C THR A 299 2.66 20.98 -0.82
N SER A 300 2.61 22.25 -1.24
CA SER A 300 2.67 23.42 -0.34
C SER A 300 1.38 23.64 0.47
N VAL A 301 0.27 23.04 0.03
CA VAL A 301 -0.99 22.99 0.75
C VAL A 301 -1.28 21.52 1.02
N LYS A 302 -1.45 21.16 2.29
CA LYS A 302 -1.73 19.79 2.72
C LYS A 302 -3.23 19.65 2.95
N SER A 303 -3.85 18.69 2.29
CA SER A 303 -5.28 18.39 2.45
C SER A 303 -5.52 17.65 3.76
N PHE A 304 -4.59 16.77 4.13
CA PHE A 304 -4.53 16.12 5.44
C PHE A 304 -3.28 16.55 6.21
N PRO A 305 -3.34 16.75 7.54
CA PRO A 305 -2.15 16.82 8.38
C PRO A 305 -1.34 15.54 8.26
N GLU A 306 -0.06 15.66 7.91
CA GLU A 306 0.78 14.49 7.57
C GLU A 306 1.04 13.54 8.75
N ASP A 307 0.91 14.01 9.98
CA ASP A 307 1.04 13.21 11.20
C ASP A 307 -0.18 12.30 11.44
N LEU A 308 -1.30 12.61 10.77
CA LEU A 308 -2.57 11.89 10.91
C LEU A 308 -2.84 10.91 9.78
N ILE A 309 -1.95 10.79 8.79
CA ILE A 309 -2.07 9.83 7.68
C ILE A 309 -0.71 9.27 7.33
N VAL A 310 -0.66 8.19 6.55
CA VAL A 310 0.57 7.72 5.91
C VAL A 310 0.59 8.22 4.48
N LEU A 311 1.58 9.05 4.15
CA LEU A 311 1.80 9.53 2.78
C LEU A 311 2.20 8.36 1.88
N ASP A 312 1.57 8.26 0.71
CA ASP A 312 1.88 7.26 -0.30
C ASP A 312 2.38 7.93 -1.60
N LEU A 313 3.57 7.57 -2.07
CA LEU A 313 4.19 8.14 -3.28
C LEU A 313 4.06 7.18 -4.46
N GLU A 314 3.28 7.53 -5.49
CA GLU A 314 3.14 6.68 -6.69
C GLU A 314 4.46 6.56 -7.44
N ARG A 315 4.95 5.33 -7.65
CA ARG A 315 6.17 5.00 -8.42
C ARG A 315 7.33 5.92 -8.09
N GLY A 316 7.54 6.14 -6.80
CA GLY A 316 8.35 7.23 -6.29
C GLY A 316 9.27 6.84 -5.15
N ARG A 317 10.25 7.70 -4.87
CA ARG A 317 11.17 7.53 -3.74
C ARG A 317 11.42 8.86 -3.05
N MET A 318 11.93 8.79 -1.82
CA MET A 318 12.42 9.98 -1.10
C MET A 318 13.93 10.15 -1.26
N SER A 319 14.41 11.38 -1.22
CA SER A 319 15.85 11.68 -1.30
C SER A 319 16.59 11.39 0.01
N GLY A 320 15.89 11.35 1.15
CA GLY A 320 16.48 11.10 2.47
C GLY A 320 15.47 10.51 3.46
N ILE A 321 15.90 10.40 4.71
CA ILE A 321 15.04 9.92 5.81
C ILE A 321 13.91 10.93 6.04
N ARG A 322 12.68 10.43 6.12
CA ARG A 322 11.52 11.18 6.62
C ARG A 322 11.18 10.72 8.03
N ASP A 323 10.94 11.67 8.94
CA ASP A 323 10.61 11.36 10.34
C ASP A 323 9.31 10.56 10.47
N LEU A 324 8.29 10.95 9.71
CA LEU A 324 7.02 10.23 9.63
C LEU A 324 7.11 9.04 8.67
N PRO A 325 6.56 7.88 9.04
CA PRO A 325 6.51 6.73 8.15
C PRO A 325 5.73 7.09 6.87
N TRP A 326 6.18 6.53 5.76
CA TRP A 326 5.58 6.72 4.44
C TRP A 326 5.50 5.38 3.72
N GLN A 327 4.82 5.37 2.59
CA GLN A 327 4.76 4.24 1.68
C GLN A 327 5.03 4.72 0.24
N THR A 328 5.49 3.82 -0.60
CA THR A 328 5.39 3.96 -2.04
C THR A 328 4.83 2.69 -2.64
N ASP A 329 4.01 2.89 -3.65
CA ASP A 329 3.51 1.88 -4.54
C ASP A 329 4.33 1.86 -5.84
N THR A 330 4.77 0.67 -6.24
CA THR A 330 5.27 0.41 -7.59
C THR A 330 4.69 -0.91 -8.10
N ALA A 331 5.08 -1.38 -9.28
CA ALA A 331 4.56 -2.61 -9.86
C ALA A 331 5.69 -3.53 -10.33
N THR A 332 5.41 -4.83 -10.35
CA THR A 332 6.21 -5.82 -11.09
C THR A 332 6.32 -5.45 -12.58
N ALA A 333 5.24 -4.88 -13.13
CA ALA A 333 5.15 -4.41 -14.50
C ALA A 333 5.62 -2.96 -14.66
N GLU A 334 6.45 -2.69 -15.66
CA GLU A 334 6.94 -1.34 -15.94
C GLU A 334 5.88 -0.47 -16.61
N ASN A 335 5.01 -1.09 -17.42
CA ASN A 335 4.19 -0.39 -18.42
C ASN A 335 2.68 -0.37 -18.13
N SER A 336 2.22 -0.99 -17.05
CA SER A 336 0.82 -0.98 -16.59
C SER A 336 0.71 -1.42 -15.13
N TRP A 337 -0.36 -1.02 -14.43
CA TRP A 337 -0.68 -1.55 -13.10
C TRP A 337 -1.48 -2.87 -13.20
N SER A 338 -2.35 -2.99 -14.20
CA SER A 338 -3.13 -4.21 -14.43
C SER A 338 -2.56 -5.02 -15.60
N TYR A 339 -2.98 -6.28 -15.70
CA TYR A 339 -2.61 -7.12 -16.84
C TYR A 339 -2.95 -6.46 -18.18
N ILE A 340 -2.00 -6.54 -19.10
CA ILE A 340 -2.14 -6.23 -20.52
C ILE A 340 -1.35 -7.27 -21.33
N GLN A 341 -1.63 -7.41 -22.62
CA GLN A 341 -0.75 -8.16 -23.50
C GLN A 341 0.55 -7.36 -23.75
N GLY A 342 1.68 -8.05 -23.74
CA GLY A 342 3.00 -7.42 -23.92
C GLY A 342 3.46 -6.63 -22.69
N VAL A 343 3.23 -7.15 -21.48
CA VAL A 343 3.81 -6.62 -20.25
C VAL A 343 5.34 -6.68 -20.34
N THR A 344 6.01 -5.61 -19.93
CA THR A 344 7.44 -5.62 -19.62
C THR A 344 7.59 -5.59 -18.10
N PHE A 345 8.48 -6.41 -17.56
CA PHE A 345 8.61 -6.62 -16.12
C PHE A 345 9.95 -6.10 -15.61
N LYS A 346 9.92 -5.50 -14.43
CA LYS A 346 11.13 -5.23 -13.63
C LYS A 346 11.77 -6.54 -13.19
N THR A 347 13.06 -6.50 -12.88
CA THR A 347 13.76 -7.65 -12.28
C THR A 347 13.51 -7.69 -10.76
N SER A 348 13.57 -8.89 -10.17
CA SER A 348 13.51 -9.06 -8.71
C SER A 348 14.63 -8.29 -8.00
N GLY A 349 15.83 -8.23 -8.60
CA GLY A 349 16.95 -7.45 -8.06
C GLY A 349 16.69 -5.96 -7.98
N SER A 350 16.13 -5.35 -9.04
CA SER A 350 15.74 -3.94 -9.03
C SER A 350 14.67 -3.64 -7.97
N LEU A 351 13.70 -4.54 -7.79
CA LEU A 351 12.65 -4.40 -6.78
C LEU A 351 13.17 -4.57 -5.34
N LEU A 352 14.16 -5.44 -5.13
CA LEU A 352 14.84 -5.58 -3.85
C LEU A 352 15.66 -4.32 -3.51
N ASP A 353 16.37 -3.76 -4.48
CA ASP A 353 17.09 -2.50 -4.31
C ASP A 353 16.16 -1.35 -3.94
N GLU A 354 15.00 -1.25 -4.61
CA GLU A 354 13.95 -0.30 -4.25
C GLU A 354 13.48 -0.51 -2.81
N LEU A 355 13.11 -1.75 -2.44
CA LEU A 355 12.68 -2.09 -1.07
C LEU A 355 13.72 -1.66 -0.02
N ILE A 356 14.99 -1.99 -0.24
CA ILE A 356 16.08 -1.69 0.69
C ILE A 356 16.28 -0.16 0.83
N ASP A 357 16.27 0.58 -0.29
CA ASP A 357 16.37 2.04 -0.27
C ASP A 357 15.18 2.69 0.47
N ILE A 358 13.96 2.25 0.17
CA ILE A 358 12.72 2.73 0.80
C ILE A 358 12.76 2.50 2.32
N VAL A 359 13.11 1.30 2.76
CA VAL A 359 13.14 0.95 4.19
C VAL A 359 14.19 1.76 4.95
N SER A 360 15.36 2.00 4.34
CA SER A 360 16.41 2.84 4.93
C SER A 360 15.99 4.29 5.15
N LYS A 361 14.94 4.74 4.46
CA LYS A 361 14.39 6.11 4.51
C LYS A 361 13.06 6.20 5.25
N ASN A 362 12.73 5.20 6.07
CA ASN A 362 11.52 5.10 6.90
C ASN A 362 10.23 4.73 6.13
N GLY A 363 10.37 4.17 4.93
CA GLY A 363 9.26 3.81 4.07
C GLY A 363 8.84 2.35 4.15
N CYS A 364 7.67 2.06 3.58
CA CYS A 364 7.24 0.72 3.18
C CYS A 364 7.03 0.66 1.66
N LEU A 365 7.27 -0.51 1.07
CA LEU A 365 6.98 -0.80 -0.33
C LEU A 365 5.65 -1.55 -0.43
N LEU A 366 4.73 -1.03 -1.24
CA LEU A 366 3.51 -1.69 -1.66
C LEU A 366 3.67 -2.13 -3.13
N LEU A 367 4.04 -3.39 -3.36
CA LEU A 367 4.33 -3.90 -4.70
C LEU A 367 3.07 -4.42 -5.38
N ASN A 368 2.71 -3.80 -6.50
CA ASN A 368 1.57 -4.20 -7.30
C ASN A 368 1.85 -5.42 -8.18
N VAL A 369 0.88 -6.34 -8.18
CA VAL A 369 0.72 -7.43 -9.13
C VAL A 369 -0.53 -7.16 -9.96
N GLY A 370 -0.49 -7.45 -11.26
CA GLY A 370 -1.61 -7.29 -12.19
C GLY A 370 -2.12 -8.63 -12.71
N PRO A 371 -2.99 -9.35 -11.95
CA PRO A 371 -3.58 -10.61 -12.40
C PRO A 371 -4.39 -10.45 -13.70
N LYS A 372 -4.49 -11.55 -14.46
CA LYS A 372 -5.37 -11.64 -15.64
C LYS A 372 -6.83 -11.64 -15.24
N SER A 373 -7.73 -11.29 -16.16
CA SER A 373 -9.18 -11.27 -15.93
C SER A 373 -9.79 -12.61 -15.47
N ASP A 374 -9.14 -13.75 -15.77
CA ASP A 374 -9.53 -15.06 -15.27
C ASP A 374 -9.10 -15.35 -13.83
N GLY A 375 -8.31 -14.46 -13.20
CA GLY A 375 -7.81 -14.62 -11.83
C GLY A 375 -6.43 -15.28 -11.73
N THR A 376 -5.75 -15.59 -12.84
CA THR A 376 -4.38 -16.11 -12.78
C THR A 376 -3.35 -14.98 -12.70
N ILE A 377 -2.35 -15.16 -11.82
CA ILE A 377 -1.13 -14.34 -11.79
C ILE A 377 -0.17 -14.89 -12.85
N THR A 378 0.57 -14.01 -13.55
CA THR A 378 1.47 -14.43 -14.63
C THR A 378 2.66 -15.24 -14.09
N LYS A 379 3.32 -16.01 -14.98
CA LYS A 379 4.49 -16.81 -14.58
C LYS A 379 5.67 -15.91 -14.21
N GLU A 380 5.79 -14.80 -14.91
CA GLU A 380 6.80 -13.77 -14.73
C GLU A 380 6.64 -13.09 -13.36
N GLU A 381 5.43 -12.65 -13.00
CA GLU A 381 5.14 -12.10 -11.67
C GLU A 381 5.38 -13.14 -10.57
N THR A 382 4.96 -14.38 -10.80
CA THR A 382 5.19 -15.48 -9.86
C THR A 382 6.68 -15.71 -9.62
N ALA A 383 7.51 -15.69 -10.67
CA ALA A 383 8.96 -15.84 -10.57
C ALA A 383 9.59 -14.69 -9.78
N ILE A 384 9.24 -13.43 -10.11
CA ILE A 384 9.72 -12.24 -9.40
C ILE A 384 9.41 -12.32 -7.90
N LEU A 385 8.15 -12.62 -7.56
CA LEU A 385 7.70 -12.72 -6.17
C LEU A 385 8.44 -13.83 -5.41
N LYS A 386 8.65 -14.99 -6.04
CA LYS A 386 9.40 -16.10 -5.43
C LYS A 386 10.88 -15.78 -5.23
N GLU A 387 11.50 -15.10 -6.19
CA GLU A 387 12.90 -14.66 -6.08
C GLU A 387 13.08 -13.64 -4.95
N MET A 388 12.18 -12.64 -4.87
CA MET A 388 12.16 -11.69 -3.76
C MET A 388 11.95 -12.40 -2.42
N GLY A 389 11.01 -13.36 -2.37
CA GLY A 389 10.73 -14.18 -1.19
C GLY A 389 11.94 -15.00 -0.74
N ALA A 390 12.67 -15.61 -1.68
CA ALA A 390 13.89 -16.34 -1.40
C ALA A 390 14.96 -15.43 -0.77
N TRP A 391 15.13 -14.21 -1.29
CA TRP A 391 16.03 -13.22 -0.71
C TRP A 391 15.58 -12.76 0.68
N LEU A 392 14.30 -12.44 0.86
CA LEU A 392 13.73 -11.99 2.14
C LEU A 392 13.74 -13.08 3.21
N LYS A 393 13.65 -14.35 2.83
CA LYS A 393 13.83 -15.48 3.76
C LYS A 393 15.26 -15.54 4.31
N LEU A 394 16.25 -15.20 3.49
CA LEU A 394 17.66 -15.19 3.88
C LEU A 394 18.06 -13.91 4.63
N ASN A 395 17.62 -12.75 4.12
CA ASN A 395 18.10 -11.44 4.53
C ASN A 395 17.06 -10.60 5.28
N GLY A 396 15.84 -11.09 5.49
CA GLY A 396 14.71 -10.30 6.00
C GLY A 396 14.91 -9.66 7.36
N GLU A 397 15.89 -10.11 8.15
CA GLU A 397 16.30 -9.45 9.39
C GLU A 397 16.74 -8.00 9.18
N VAL A 398 17.32 -7.65 8.01
CA VAL A 398 17.74 -6.26 7.72
C VAL A 398 16.58 -5.37 7.27
N ILE A 399 15.41 -5.96 7.04
CA ILE A 399 14.20 -5.30 6.54
C ILE A 399 13.17 -5.18 7.66
N TYR A 400 12.61 -6.30 8.10
CA TYR A 400 11.47 -6.31 9.01
C TYR A 400 11.84 -5.80 10.40
N LYS A 401 10.92 -5.07 11.04
CA LYS A 401 11.10 -4.48 12.38
C LYS A 401 12.28 -3.51 12.55
N THR A 402 12.99 -3.20 11.47
CA THR A 402 14.08 -2.23 11.51
C THR A 402 13.55 -0.80 11.42
N ARG A 403 14.39 0.17 11.76
CA ARG A 403 14.18 1.61 11.53
C ARG A 403 15.37 2.16 10.75
N PRO A 404 15.26 3.35 10.13
CA PRO A 404 16.42 4.06 9.63
C PRO A 404 17.47 4.19 10.72
N TRP A 405 18.74 4.10 10.34
CA TRP A 405 19.82 4.54 11.21
C TRP A 405 19.93 6.08 11.20
N LYS A 406 21.07 6.62 11.64
CA LYS A 406 21.35 8.06 11.68
C LYS A 406 21.47 8.68 10.29
N ILE A 407 21.85 7.87 9.30
CA ILE A 407 21.84 8.18 7.86
C ILE A 407 21.23 6.99 7.13
N PHE A 408 20.59 7.23 5.98
CA PHE A 408 19.93 6.16 5.23
C PHE A 408 20.93 5.29 4.45
N GLY A 409 22.07 5.84 4.06
CA GLY A 409 22.99 5.16 3.17
C GLY A 409 24.15 6.04 2.71
N GLU A 410 24.99 5.44 1.87
CA GLU A 410 26.09 6.09 1.15
C GLU A 410 26.17 5.52 -0.27
N GLY A 411 26.99 6.15 -1.11
CA GLY A 411 27.26 5.70 -2.47
C GLY A 411 27.10 6.80 -3.51
N PRO A 412 27.60 6.57 -4.73
CA PRO A 412 27.55 7.56 -5.81
C PRO A 412 26.16 7.67 -6.44
N THR A 413 25.33 6.64 -6.36
CA THR A 413 24.05 6.58 -7.08
C THR A 413 23.00 7.41 -6.37
N GLN A 414 22.56 8.49 -7.04
CA GLN A 414 21.48 9.35 -6.56
C GLN A 414 20.13 8.79 -7.02
N VAL A 415 19.17 8.81 -6.12
CA VAL A 415 17.79 8.42 -6.40
C VAL A 415 16.99 9.66 -6.78
N SER A 416 16.32 9.65 -7.94
CA SER A 416 15.34 10.67 -8.29
C SER A 416 14.16 10.59 -7.33
N ALA A 417 13.85 11.71 -6.66
CA ALA A 417 12.79 11.79 -5.66
C ALA A 417 11.45 12.27 -6.24
N GLY A 418 10.36 11.94 -5.55
CA GLY A 418 8.99 12.34 -5.91
C GLY A 418 8.21 11.25 -6.64
N SER A 419 6.95 11.53 -6.95
CA SER A 419 6.08 10.57 -7.64
C SER A 419 6.48 10.40 -9.11
N HIS A 420 6.36 9.17 -9.63
CA HIS A 420 6.75 8.77 -10.98
C HIS A 420 8.23 9.00 -11.32
N SER A 421 9.09 9.00 -10.33
CA SER A 421 10.54 9.21 -10.50
C SER A 421 11.30 7.93 -10.80
N GLU A 422 10.67 6.76 -10.67
CA GLU A 422 11.36 5.46 -10.71
C GLU A 422 12.17 5.22 -12.00
N GLN A 423 11.66 5.67 -13.16
CA GLN A 423 12.27 5.47 -14.48
C GLN A 423 13.56 6.26 -14.70
N GLU A 424 13.85 7.23 -13.84
CA GLU A 424 15.05 8.07 -13.93
C GLU A 424 16.25 7.48 -13.19
N ASN A 425 16.05 6.40 -12.44
CA ASN A 425 17.09 5.82 -11.60
C ASN A 425 17.96 4.85 -12.40
N VAL A 426 19.27 4.97 -12.21
CA VAL A 426 20.27 4.06 -12.79
C VAL A 426 20.51 2.86 -11.87
N GLU A 427 21.17 1.82 -12.40
CA GLU A 427 21.57 0.66 -11.61
C GLU A 427 22.53 1.05 -10.47
N ASN A 428 22.37 0.43 -9.31
CA ASN A 428 23.26 0.65 -8.18
C ASN A 428 24.60 -0.08 -8.37
N VAL A 429 25.62 0.41 -7.69
CA VAL A 429 26.95 -0.18 -7.61
C VAL A 429 27.25 -0.69 -6.20
N ALA A 430 28.35 -1.44 -6.03
CA ALA A 430 28.68 -2.05 -4.74
C ALA A 430 28.96 -1.02 -3.63
N ALA A 431 29.33 0.20 -4.02
CA ALA A 431 29.52 1.33 -3.12
C ALA A 431 28.21 1.95 -2.62
N ASP A 432 27.06 1.59 -3.21
CA ASP A 432 25.75 1.99 -2.71
C ASP A 432 25.36 1.08 -1.55
N ILE A 433 25.45 1.62 -0.33
CA ILE A 433 25.11 0.94 0.91
C ILE A 433 23.86 1.58 1.50
N ARG A 434 22.97 0.79 2.06
CA ARG A 434 21.80 1.24 2.82
C ARG A 434 21.84 0.71 4.25
N PHE A 435 21.43 1.57 5.17
CA PHE A 435 21.51 1.29 6.61
C PHE A 435 20.14 1.19 7.24
N THR A 436 19.98 0.18 8.08
CA THR A 436 18.84 0.01 8.98
C THR A 436 19.34 -0.43 10.35
N ILE A 437 18.54 -0.21 11.40
CA ILE A 437 18.90 -0.56 12.78
C ILE A 437 17.73 -1.28 13.48
N HIS A 438 18.06 -2.25 14.33
CA HIS A 438 17.12 -2.88 15.25
C HIS A 438 17.79 -3.08 16.62
N GLY A 439 17.27 -2.39 17.66
CA GLY A 439 17.98 -2.28 18.93
C GLY A 439 19.37 -1.66 18.74
N ASP A 440 20.41 -2.31 19.24
CA ASP A 440 21.81 -1.91 19.07
C ASP A 440 22.51 -2.54 17.85
N THR A 441 21.76 -3.27 17.01
CA THR A 441 22.32 -3.95 15.85
C THR A 441 22.17 -3.09 14.60
N LEU A 442 23.29 -2.66 14.03
CA LEU A 442 23.32 -1.96 12.74
C LEU A 442 23.39 -2.99 11.61
N TYR A 443 22.59 -2.76 10.58
CA TYR A 443 22.66 -3.50 9.33
C TYR A 443 23.15 -2.59 8.22
N ALA A 444 24.06 -3.11 7.40
CA ALA A 444 24.54 -2.46 6.21
C ALA A 444 24.30 -3.38 5.02
N THR A 445 23.60 -2.89 3.99
CA THR A 445 23.25 -3.68 2.81
C THR A 445 23.82 -3.01 1.57
N SER A 446 24.79 -3.67 0.94
CA SER A 446 25.33 -3.24 -0.36
C SER A 446 24.40 -3.66 -1.48
N LEU A 447 24.11 -2.77 -2.43
CA LEU A 447 23.15 -3.02 -3.50
C LEU A 447 23.74 -3.75 -4.71
N ALA A 448 25.07 -3.90 -4.80
CA ALA A 448 25.71 -4.73 -5.83
C ALA A 448 26.95 -5.47 -5.32
N TRP A 449 27.38 -6.49 -6.07
CA TRP A 449 28.53 -7.33 -5.68
C TRP A 449 29.83 -6.71 -6.21
N PRO A 450 30.85 -6.46 -5.37
CA PRO A 450 32.16 -6.02 -5.84
C PRO A 450 32.91 -7.19 -6.47
N GLU A 451 33.58 -6.96 -7.60
CA GLU A 451 34.29 -8.02 -8.36
C GLU A 451 35.35 -8.76 -7.52
N ASP A 452 36.01 -8.06 -6.60
CA ASP A 452 37.04 -8.61 -5.71
C ASP A 452 36.49 -9.19 -4.40
N GLY A 453 35.18 -9.11 -4.18
CA GLY A 453 34.51 -9.56 -2.95
C GLY A 453 34.82 -8.69 -1.72
N VAL A 454 35.35 -7.47 -1.92
CA VAL A 454 35.71 -6.52 -0.87
C VAL A 454 34.71 -5.37 -0.82
N PHE A 455 34.05 -5.21 0.33
CA PHE A 455 33.13 -4.13 0.60
C PHE A 455 33.80 -3.10 1.50
N THR A 456 33.60 -1.82 1.23
CA THR A 456 34.11 -0.72 2.06
C THR A 456 32.95 0.16 2.46
N ILE A 457 32.63 0.20 3.76
CA ILE A 457 31.58 1.04 4.33
C ILE A 457 32.24 2.29 4.91
N LYS A 458 32.23 3.39 4.16
CA LYS A 458 32.96 4.63 4.49
C LYS A 458 32.38 5.32 5.72
N SER A 459 31.07 5.27 5.90
CA SER A 459 30.36 5.86 7.04
C SER A 459 30.71 5.22 8.38
N LEU A 460 31.43 4.09 8.37
CA LEU A 460 31.94 3.40 9.56
C LEU A 460 33.47 3.47 9.67
N ALA A 461 34.11 4.46 9.04
CA ALA A 461 35.53 4.75 9.28
C ALA A 461 35.83 5.02 10.77
N LYS A 462 37.11 4.90 11.16
CA LYS A 462 37.56 5.29 12.50
C LYS A 462 37.21 6.76 12.77
N GLY A 463 36.63 7.03 13.94
CA GLY A 463 36.23 8.38 14.34
C GLY A 463 35.05 8.96 13.56
N ASN A 464 34.26 8.14 12.85
CA ASN A 464 33.05 8.59 12.19
C ASN A 464 32.08 9.30 13.18
N PRO A 465 31.30 10.29 12.72
CA PRO A 465 30.44 11.09 13.60
C PRO A 465 29.16 10.36 14.02
N TYR A 466 28.89 9.17 13.47
CA TYR A 466 27.62 8.49 13.62
C TYR A 466 27.67 7.38 14.68
N GLU A 467 28.82 6.81 14.99
CA GLU A 467 28.94 5.75 15.98
C GLU A 467 30.26 5.83 16.72
N SER A 468 30.17 6.16 18.00
CA SER A 468 31.33 6.32 18.88
C SER A 468 31.78 4.98 19.49
N ARG A 469 30.91 3.97 19.50
CA ARG A 469 31.25 2.65 20.03
C ARG A 469 32.16 1.90 19.06
N GLU A 470 33.07 1.11 19.60
CA GLU A 470 33.94 0.24 18.81
C GLU A 470 33.15 -0.92 18.19
N ILE A 471 33.48 -1.29 16.95
CA ILE A 471 32.90 -2.47 16.31
C ILE A 471 33.39 -3.73 17.05
N LYS A 472 32.44 -4.53 17.53
CA LYS A 472 32.67 -5.80 18.22
C LYS A 472 32.74 -6.96 17.23
N SER A 473 31.84 -6.99 16.25
CA SER A 473 31.77 -8.06 15.27
C SER A 473 31.03 -7.64 14.00
N VAL A 474 31.43 -8.24 12.88
CA VAL A 474 30.75 -8.15 11.59
C VAL A 474 30.42 -9.56 11.11
N GLU A 475 29.16 -9.81 10.75
CA GLU A 475 28.71 -11.05 10.15
C GLU A 475 28.13 -10.78 8.77
N PHE A 476 28.41 -11.65 7.80
CA PHE A 476 27.80 -11.58 6.48
C PHE A 476 26.53 -12.45 6.49
N ILE A 477 25.37 -11.80 6.39
CA ILE A 477 24.04 -12.44 6.47
C ILE A 477 23.77 -13.17 5.15
N SER A 478 24.01 -12.50 4.02
CA SER A 478 23.72 -13.06 2.69
C SER A 478 24.65 -14.20 2.30
N GLY A 479 25.87 -14.26 2.85
CA GLY A 479 26.78 -15.38 2.65
C GLY A 479 27.51 -15.72 3.94
N GLY A 480 27.41 -16.97 4.42
CA GLY A 480 28.14 -17.55 5.56
C GLY A 480 28.72 -16.59 6.63
N LYS A 481 28.17 -16.65 7.86
CA LYS A 481 28.39 -15.72 9.01
C LYS A 481 29.81 -15.19 9.29
N LYS A 482 30.89 -15.86 8.88
CA LYS A 482 32.28 -15.44 9.20
C LYS A 482 32.94 -14.71 8.04
N VAL A 483 33.24 -13.43 8.25
CA VAL A 483 34.04 -12.60 7.34
C VAL A 483 35.31 -12.10 8.01
N LYS A 484 36.33 -11.77 7.20
CA LYS A 484 37.46 -10.97 7.68
C LYS A 484 37.10 -9.50 7.51
N TRP A 485 37.32 -8.70 8.54
CA TRP A 485 37.05 -7.26 8.47
C TRP A 485 38.10 -6.47 9.23
N GLU A 486 38.26 -5.22 8.85
CA GLU A 486 39.15 -4.24 9.47
C GLU A 486 38.50 -2.86 9.42
N GLN A 487 38.51 -2.13 10.53
CA GLN A 487 38.11 -0.72 10.55
C GLN A 487 39.36 0.15 10.37
N SER A 488 39.40 0.93 9.31
CA SER A 488 40.49 1.87 9.00
C SER A 488 39.96 3.31 8.95
N ASP A 489 40.84 4.26 8.63
CA ASP A 489 40.46 5.66 8.40
C ASP A 489 39.67 5.84 7.08
N GLU A 490 39.70 4.84 6.19
CA GLU A 490 38.97 4.82 4.92
C GLU A 490 37.54 4.26 5.05
N GLY A 491 37.28 3.44 6.08
CA GLY A 491 36.00 2.78 6.29
C GLY A 491 36.11 1.45 7.04
N LEU A 492 34.96 0.79 7.23
CA LEU A 492 34.91 -0.62 7.59
C LEU A 492 35.09 -1.47 6.31
N VAL A 493 36.24 -2.12 6.18
CA VAL A 493 36.58 -3.00 5.06
C VAL A 493 36.19 -4.42 5.41
N ILE A 494 35.34 -5.04 4.60
CA ILE A 494 34.83 -6.41 4.79
C ILE A 494 35.24 -7.25 3.59
N ARG A 495 35.96 -8.35 3.85
CA ARG A 495 36.45 -9.27 2.83
C ARG A 495 35.65 -10.56 2.90
N THR A 496 34.82 -10.76 1.89
CA THR A 496 34.08 -12.01 1.69
C THR A 496 34.95 -13.01 0.93
N LYS A 497 34.68 -14.32 1.10
CA LYS A 497 35.34 -15.37 0.33
C LYS A 497 34.28 -16.10 -0.49
N GLY A 498 34.60 -16.39 -1.75
CA GLY A 498 33.75 -17.19 -2.63
C GLY A 498 32.94 -16.35 -3.60
N ASN A 499 31.94 -16.99 -4.21
CA ASN A 499 31.10 -16.39 -5.24
C ASN A 499 29.93 -15.62 -4.63
N LYS A 500 29.33 -14.75 -5.43
CA LYS A 500 28.05 -14.07 -5.18
C LYS A 500 27.01 -15.07 -4.63
N PRO A 501 26.51 -14.90 -3.38
CA PRO A 501 25.68 -15.91 -2.72
C PRO A 501 24.19 -15.84 -3.07
N CYS A 502 23.74 -14.71 -3.63
CA CYS A 502 22.37 -14.47 -4.07
C CYS A 502 22.33 -13.41 -5.16
N GLU A 503 21.22 -13.34 -5.90
CA GLU A 503 21.09 -12.56 -7.13
C GLU A 503 21.15 -11.04 -6.96
N ALA A 504 20.74 -10.52 -5.81
CA ALA A 504 20.77 -9.09 -5.50
C ALA A 504 21.11 -8.86 -4.04
N ALA A 505 21.70 -7.69 -3.76
CA ALA A 505 22.00 -7.10 -2.45
C ALA A 505 22.66 -7.99 -1.36
N TYR A 506 23.59 -7.40 -0.61
CA TYR A 506 24.50 -8.12 0.28
C TYR A 506 24.52 -7.47 1.66
N ALA A 507 23.91 -8.16 2.62
CA ALA A 507 23.60 -7.69 3.95
C ALA A 507 24.62 -8.13 5.00
N PHE A 508 25.03 -7.19 5.84
CA PHE A 508 25.94 -7.40 6.96
C PHE A 508 25.27 -7.03 8.28
N ARG A 509 25.54 -7.82 9.32
CA ARG A 509 25.19 -7.50 10.72
C ARG A 509 26.42 -6.92 11.41
N ILE A 510 26.26 -5.79 12.08
CA ILE A 510 27.34 -5.08 12.78
C ILE A 510 26.91 -4.86 14.23
N HIS A 511 27.67 -5.41 15.16
CA HIS A 511 27.50 -5.19 16.59
C HIS A 511 28.61 -4.31 17.13
N PHE A 512 28.25 -3.46 18.08
CA PHE A 512 29.18 -2.59 18.78
C PHE A 512 29.47 -3.13 20.19
N LYS A 513 30.56 -2.66 20.81
CA LYS A 513 30.82 -2.88 22.23
C LYS A 513 29.88 -2.00 23.07
N ASP A 514 29.51 -2.53 24.24
CA ASP A 514 28.66 -1.83 25.22
C ASP A 514 29.35 -0.59 25.82
#